data_AF-K3W0R7-F1
#
_entry.id   AF-K3W0R7-F1
#
_cell.length_a   1.000
_cell.length_b   1.000
_cell.length_c   1.000
_cell.angle_alpha   90.00
_cell.angle_beta   90.00
_cell.angle_gamma   90.00
#
_symmetry.space_group_name_H-M   'P 1'
#
loop_
_entity.id
_entity.type
_entity.pdbx_description
1 polymer ?
#
loop_
_entity_poly.entity_id
_entity_poly.type
_entity_poly.pdbx_seq_one_letter_code
_entity_poly.pdbx_strand_id
1 'polypeptide(L)'
;MLLHFKFLSLAFLSLASGVTSLPQAHEALSAVSLRNTDVRRAAALEPFEAYAFTYFTGNSIAGEKIYLAASKGNNALDWQELNGGKPVLSSTKGTKGLRDPFVIRSVEGDKFFLIATDLSIGSGTSWGDAVRKGSLYLEIWESNDLITWSAQRHIKVSPNNAGNTWAPEAFWDSEKNSYVVFWASSLYNTADHSDNSYHRMMYSLTRDFVTFSEPKIWQDSKTSRIDTTVVKSGNSFYRFTKDEGSVSGCTDIIQEKSSTLLADVSKWSVQATCIGKNAGLQAVEGPTAFKSNPKDVNGDKFYLFVDEYGGRGYVPLETANLDKPTWKVSAKYKLPTSPRHGTVIPITKAEHAKLMSAFGA
;
A
#
# COMPACT_ATOMS: atom_id res chain seq x y z
N MET A 1 -42.43 -59.19 -51.51
CA MET A 1 -43.12 -58.79 -50.26
C MET A 1 -43.77 -57.43 -50.52
N LEU A 2 -45.06 -57.46 -50.84
CA LEU A 2 -45.95 -56.31 -51.11
C LEU A 2 -46.01 -55.38 -49.86
N LEU A 3 -46.27 -54.06 -49.87
CA LEU A 3 -47.19 -53.16 -50.60
C LEU A 3 -46.62 -51.71 -50.49
N HIS A 4 -46.58 -50.88 -51.56
CA HIS A 4 -47.53 -49.78 -51.91
C HIS A 4 -47.64 -48.64 -50.85
N PHE A 5 -47.76 -47.32 -51.14
CA PHE A 5 -48.17 -46.55 -52.33
C PHE A 5 -47.89 -45.04 -52.11
N LYS A 6 -47.61 -44.33 -53.22
CA LYS A 6 -48.07 -42.98 -53.67
C LYS A 6 -47.79 -41.67 -52.90
N PHE A 7 -47.26 -40.73 -53.70
CA PHE A 7 -47.34 -39.27 -53.64
C PHE A 7 -48.77 -38.71 -53.45
N LEU A 8 -48.95 -37.57 -52.77
CA LEU A 8 -49.24 -36.24 -53.39
C LEU A 8 -49.46 -35.13 -52.33
N SER A 9 -49.13 -33.91 -52.77
CA SER A 9 -49.34 -32.55 -52.27
C SER A 9 -50.68 -32.22 -51.58
N LEU A 10 -50.69 -31.30 -50.60
CA LEU A 10 -51.21 -29.91 -50.71
C LEU A 10 -51.36 -29.27 -49.31
N ALA A 11 -51.11 -27.96 -49.24
CA ALA A 11 -51.24 -27.13 -48.04
C ALA A 11 -52.71 -26.87 -47.65
N PHE A 12 -52.97 -26.66 -46.34
CA PHE A 12 -54.08 -25.84 -45.85
C PHE A 12 -53.71 -25.13 -44.55
N LEU A 13 -54.02 -23.83 -44.52
CA LEU A 13 -53.96 -22.90 -43.41
C LEU A 13 -55.16 -23.14 -42.46
N SER A 14 -54.98 -23.02 -41.15
CA SER A 14 -56.08 -22.66 -40.23
C SER A 14 -55.53 -22.00 -38.97
N LEU A 15 -56.06 -20.80 -38.67
CA LEU A 15 -55.91 -20.10 -37.41
C LEU A 15 -56.65 -20.83 -36.28
N ALA A 16 -56.17 -20.71 -35.03
CA ALA A 16 -56.96 -20.17 -33.92
C ALA A 16 -56.17 -20.10 -32.60
N SER A 17 -56.40 -18.99 -31.93
CA SER A 17 -56.01 -18.52 -30.60
C SER A 17 -56.11 -19.49 -29.42
N GLY A 18 -55.24 -19.30 -28.42
CA GLY A 18 -55.44 -19.79 -27.06
C GLY A 18 -54.24 -19.48 -26.16
N VAL A 19 -54.20 -18.28 -25.59
CA VAL A 19 -53.23 -17.92 -24.53
C VAL A 19 -53.79 -18.37 -23.20
N THR A 20 -53.08 -19.26 -22.49
CA THR A 20 -53.27 -19.51 -21.06
C THR A 20 -51.91 -19.59 -20.37
N SER A 21 -51.79 -18.78 -19.32
CA SER A 21 -50.63 -18.46 -18.50
C SER A 21 -50.08 -19.60 -17.63
N LEU A 22 -48.76 -19.64 -17.46
CA LEU A 22 -48.06 -20.29 -16.34
C LEU A 22 -47.47 -19.20 -15.42
N PRO A 23 -47.44 -19.40 -14.09
CA PRO A 23 -47.00 -18.38 -13.15
C PRO A 23 -45.48 -18.29 -13.11
N GLN A 24 -44.94 -17.10 -13.37
CA GLN A 24 -43.52 -16.79 -13.23
C GLN A 24 -43.29 -16.33 -11.79
N ALA A 25 -42.52 -17.11 -11.02
CA ALA A 25 -42.09 -16.75 -9.68
C ALA A 25 -41.33 -15.42 -9.72
N HIS A 26 -41.85 -14.43 -9.01
CA HIS A 26 -41.15 -13.17 -8.74
C HIS A 26 -40.08 -13.41 -7.68
N GLU A 27 -38.82 -13.49 -8.08
CA GLU A 27 -37.73 -13.12 -7.19
C GLU A 27 -37.67 -11.59 -7.14
N ALA A 28 -38.00 -11.04 -5.97
CA ALA A 28 -37.81 -9.64 -5.69
C ALA A 28 -36.30 -9.34 -5.61
N LEU A 29 -35.74 -8.81 -6.70
CA LEU A 29 -34.45 -8.13 -6.67
C LEU A 29 -34.59 -6.93 -5.71
N SER A 30 -34.02 -7.07 -4.51
CA SER A 30 -33.76 -5.97 -3.60
C SER A 30 -32.81 -4.99 -4.30
N ALA A 31 -33.37 -3.93 -4.88
CA ALA A 31 -32.59 -2.78 -5.33
C ALA A 31 -31.91 -2.15 -4.11
N VAL A 32 -30.62 -2.41 -3.96
CA VAL A 32 -29.77 -1.61 -3.07
C VAL A 32 -29.81 -0.19 -3.61
N SER A 33 -30.50 0.69 -2.89
CA SER A 33 -30.43 2.13 -3.12
C SER A 33 -28.99 2.57 -2.90
N LEU A 34 -28.24 2.66 -3.99
CA LEU A 34 -26.97 3.38 -4.03
C LEU A 34 -27.31 4.84 -3.72
N ARG A 35 -27.17 5.23 -2.45
CA ARG A 35 -27.21 6.63 -2.07
C ARG A 35 -26.21 7.35 -2.95
N ASN A 36 -26.69 8.40 -3.61
CA ASN A 36 -25.89 9.36 -4.36
C ASN A 36 -24.77 9.85 -3.42
N THR A 37 -23.58 9.28 -3.52
CA THR A 37 -22.42 9.75 -2.77
C THR A 37 -22.08 11.11 -3.37
N ASP A 38 -22.33 12.18 -2.61
CA ASP A 38 -21.78 13.51 -2.89
C ASP A 38 -20.26 13.35 -3.07
N VAL A 39 -19.81 13.24 -4.33
CA VAL A 39 -18.40 13.31 -4.66
C VAL A 39 -18.00 14.75 -4.34
N ARG A 40 -17.38 14.96 -3.17
CA ARG A 40 -16.85 16.25 -2.80
C ARG A 40 -15.91 16.72 -3.90
N ARG A 41 -16.07 17.98 -4.32
CA ARG A 41 -15.17 18.62 -5.28
C ARG A 41 -13.74 18.49 -4.76
N ALA A 42 -12.82 18.05 -5.63
CA ALA A 42 -11.40 17.98 -5.30
C ALA A 42 -10.91 19.33 -4.76
N ALA A 43 -10.21 19.31 -3.63
CA ALA A 43 -9.57 20.45 -3.04
C ALA A 43 -8.53 21.01 -4.01
N ALA A 44 -8.57 22.34 -4.22
CA ALA A 44 -7.51 23.02 -4.93
C ALA A 44 -6.27 23.03 -4.03
N LEU A 45 -5.30 22.18 -4.31
CA LEU A 45 -4.05 22.13 -3.57
C LEU A 45 -3.11 23.23 -4.06
N GLU A 46 -2.58 23.99 -3.10
CA GLU A 46 -1.45 24.89 -3.33
C GLU A 46 -0.19 24.10 -3.74
N PRO A 47 0.84 24.75 -4.31
CA PRO A 47 2.10 24.09 -4.62
C PRO A 47 2.70 23.36 -3.42
N PHE A 48 3.23 22.15 -3.68
CA PHE A 48 4.02 21.43 -2.68
C PHE A 48 5.39 22.08 -2.55
N GLU A 49 5.72 22.53 -1.33
CA GLU A 49 6.96 23.26 -1.02
C GLU A 49 7.69 22.64 0.19
N ALA A 50 7.24 21.47 0.65
CA ALA A 50 7.88 20.70 1.71
C ALA A 50 7.40 19.24 1.66
N TYR A 51 7.88 18.44 2.61
CA TYR A 51 7.52 17.05 2.79
C TYR A 51 7.20 16.75 4.26
N ALA A 52 6.32 15.80 4.50
CA ALA A 52 6.13 15.15 5.80
C ALA A 52 6.65 13.71 5.73
N PHE A 53 7.21 13.21 6.82
CA PHE A 53 7.73 11.85 6.94
C PHE A 53 7.21 11.19 8.21
N THR A 54 6.37 10.16 8.06
CA THR A 54 5.94 9.31 9.17
C THR A 54 6.80 8.07 9.25
N TYR A 55 7.23 7.68 10.45
CA TYR A 55 8.13 6.54 10.66
C TYR A 55 7.94 5.95 12.07
N PHE A 56 8.47 4.75 12.29
CA PHE A 56 8.72 4.20 13.63
C PHE A 56 10.23 4.12 13.88
N THR A 57 10.67 3.80 15.10
CA THR A 57 12.10 3.92 15.47
C THR A 57 12.79 2.62 15.87
N GLY A 58 12.07 1.49 15.96
CA GLY A 58 12.70 0.18 16.14
C GLY A 58 11.87 -0.81 16.95
N ASN A 59 12.52 -1.88 17.42
CA ASN A 59 11.89 -3.08 17.99
C ASN A 59 11.69 -2.99 19.53
N SER A 60 11.25 -1.84 20.03
CA SER A 60 10.96 -1.65 21.46
C SER A 60 9.56 -1.09 21.66
N ILE A 61 8.95 -1.30 22.84
CA ILE A 61 7.62 -0.73 23.15
C ILE A 61 7.59 0.79 22.94
N ALA A 62 8.70 1.48 23.21
CA ALA A 62 8.80 2.91 22.97
C ALA A 62 8.90 3.23 21.47
N GLY A 63 9.67 2.45 20.71
CA GLY A 63 9.95 2.70 19.30
C GLY A 63 8.89 2.21 18.32
N GLU A 64 8.00 1.32 18.75
CA GLU A 64 6.85 0.79 17.99
C GLU A 64 5.65 1.73 18.12
N LYS A 65 5.88 2.99 17.77
CA LYS A 65 4.94 4.11 17.77
C LYS A 65 5.19 4.93 16.51
N ILE A 66 4.24 5.79 16.15
CA ILE A 66 4.39 6.63 14.96
C ILE A 66 4.95 7.98 15.35
N TYR A 67 6.06 8.32 14.73
CA TYR A 67 6.78 9.58 14.81
C TYR A 67 6.56 10.37 13.53
N LEU A 68 6.82 11.67 13.59
CA LEU A 68 6.63 12.59 12.48
C LEU A 68 7.84 13.51 12.36
N ALA A 69 8.29 13.72 11.12
CA ALA A 69 9.27 14.72 10.75
C ALA A 69 8.73 15.57 9.59
N ALA A 70 9.27 16.77 9.44
CA ALA A 70 9.03 17.61 8.27
C ALA A 70 10.37 17.99 7.63
N SER A 71 10.38 18.15 6.31
CA SER A 71 11.56 18.68 5.63
C SER A 71 11.79 20.15 5.99
N LYS A 72 13.04 20.60 5.91
CA LYS A 72 13.38 22.02 6.02
C LYS A 72 13.17 22.71 4.67
N GLY A 73 11.97 23.24 4.48
CA GLY A 73 11.53 23.79 3.21
C GLY A 73 11.43 22.71 2.13
N ASN A 74 11.61 23.09 0.87
CA ASN A 74 11.46 22.19 -0.28
C ASN A 74 12.72 21.35 -0.52
N ASN A 75 13.06 20.52 0.46
CA ASN A 75 14.28 19.74 0.49
C ASN A 75 14.02 18.30 0.96
N ALA A 76 13.96 17.36 0.02
CA ALA A 76 13.75 15.95 0.33
C ALA A 76 14.85 15.30 1.19
N LEU A 77 15.97 15.98 1.44
CA LEU A 77 17.16 15.40 2.09
C LEU A 77 17.59 16.11 3.39
N ASP A 78 16.89 17.14 3.88
CA ASP A 78 17.16 17.77 5.19
C ASP A 78 15.89 17.85 6.01
N TRP A 79 15.87 17.10 7.11
CA TRP A 79 14.69 16.85 7.92
C TRP A 79 14.84 17.40 9.33
N GLN A 80 13.70 17.78 9.91
CA GLN A 80 13.54 18.15 11.31
C GLN A 80 12.55 17.18 11.96
N GLU A 81 12.98 16.54 13.04
CA GLU A 81 12.08 15.76 13.91
C GLU A 81 11.06 16.71 14.53
N LEU A 82 9.79 16.33 14.50
CA LEU A 82 8.71 17.09 15.13
C LEU A 82 8.41 16.54 16.52
N ASN A 83 7.65 17.32 17.29
CA ASN A 83 7.15 16.99 18.63
C ASN A 83 8.28 16.67 19.62
N GLY A 84 9.41 17.36 19.50
CA GLY A 84 10.62 17.11 20.29
C GLY A 84 11.14 15.67 20.19
N GLY A 85 10.94 15.01 19.05
CA GLY A 85 11.33 13.60 18.84
C GLY A 85 10.43 12.60 19.57
N LYS A 86 9.24 13.01 20.04
CA LYS A 86 8.26 12.14 20.69
C LYS A 86 7.22 11.64 19.67
N PRO A 87 6.64 10.45 19.87
CA PRO A 87 5.63 9.91 18.97
C PRO A 87 4.38 10.80 18.93
N VAL A 88 3.74 10.89 17.77
CA VAL A 88 2.46 11.58 17.55
C VAL A 88 1.26 10.63 17.64
N LEU A 89 1.45 9.32 17.42
CA LEU A 89 0.42 8.30 17.63
C LEU A 89 0.97 7.10 18.39
N SER A 90 0.11 6.49 19.21
CA SER A 90 0.33 5.21 19.88
C SER A 90 -0.92 4.35 19.73
N SER A 91 -0.74 3.04 19.67
CA SER A 91 -1.87 2.12 19.56
C SER A 91 -2.47 1.80 20.93
N THR A 92 -3.80 1.73 20.95
CA THR A 92 -4.64 1.27 22.07
C THR A 92 -5.37 -0.04 21.76
N LYS A 93 -5.18 -0.58 20.55
CA LYS A 93 -5.82 -1.80 20.03
C LYS A 93 -4.76 -2.82 19.62
N GLY A 94 -5.20 -4.02 19.27
CA GLY A 94 -4.33 -5.07 18.77
C GLY A 94 -3.18 -5.41 19.72
N THR A 95 -1.99 -5.60 19.15
CA THR A 95 -0.73 -5.84 19.87
C THR A 95 -0.20 -4.59 20.59
N LYS A 96 -0.77 -3.42 20.30
CA LYS A 96 -0.35 -2.09 20.77
C LYS A 96 0.99 -1.59 20.23
N GLY A 97 1.66 -2.35 19.36
CA GLY A 97 2.82 -1.87 18.60
C GLY A 97 2.41 -1.37 17.22
N LEU A 98 3.00 -0.26 16.79
CA LEU A 98 2.82 0.32 15.46
C LEU A 98 4.13 0.31 14.70
N ARG A 99 4.10 -0.24 13.49
CA ARG A 99 5.24 -0.31 12.58
C ARG A 99 4.81 0.05 11.16
N ASP A 100 5.80 0.39 10.34
CA ASP A 100 5.66 0.60 8.90
C ASP A 100 4.50 1.55 8.53
N PRO A 101 4.41 2.76 9.12
CA PRO A 101 3.29 3.65 8.87
C PRO A 101 3.30 4.17 7.44
N PHE A 102 2.15 4.04 6.78
CA PHE A 102 1.89 4.62 5.46
C PHE A 102 0.83 5.70 5.53
N VAL A 103 1.14 6.86 4.93
CA VAL A 103 0.21 7.99 4.83
C VAL A 103 -0.05 8.31 3.38
N ILE A 104 -1.32 8.50 3.05
CA ILE A 104 -1.78 8.95 1.74
C ILE A 104 -2.78 10.08 1.86
N ARG A 105 -2.62 11.12 1.04
CA ARG A 105 -3.65 12.12 0.85
C ARG A 105 -4.82 11.51 0.07
N SER A 106 -6.04 11.79 0.52
CA SER A 106 -7.26 11.43 -0.18
C SER A 106 -7.24 11.92 -1.65
N VAL A 107 -7.97 11.26 -2.54
CA VAL A 107 -8.06 11.65 -3.96
C VAL A 107 -8.80 12.97 -4.10
N GLU A 108 -9.73 13.25 -3.18
CA GLU A 108 -10.37 14.55 -3.02
C GLU A 108 -9.39 15.62 -2.51
N GLY A 109 -8.27 15.26 -1.90
CA GLY A 109 -7.27 16.18 -1.40
C GLY A 109 -7.59 16.84 -0.05
N ASP A 110 -8.76 16.57 0.55
CA ASP A 110 -9.28 17.25 1.74
C ASP A 110 -8.87 16.59 3.08
N LYS A 111 -8.40 15.34 3.03
CA LYS A 111 -7.89 14.60 4.19
C LYS A 111 -6.71 13.68 3.86
N PHE A 112 -6.14 13.10 4.90
CA PHE A 112 -5.10 12.08 4.88
C PHE A 112 -5.61 10.82 5.59
N PHE A 113 -5.20 9.67 5.08
CA PHE A 113 -5.36 8.38 5.75
C PHE A 113 -3.98 7.89 6.18
N LEU A 114 -3.89 7.37 7.41
CA LEU A 114 -2.74 6.65 7.91
C LEU A 114 -3.14 5.19 8.15
N ILE A 115 -2.33 4.27 7.65
CA ILE A 115 -2.43 2.84 7.93
C ILE A 115 -1.09 2.33 8.47
N ALA A 116 -1.10 1.35 9.37
CA ALA A 116 0.11 0.80 9.97
C ALA A 116 -0.02 -0.69 10.29
N THR A 117 1.11 -1.36 10.37
CA THR A 117 1.24 -2.73 10.88
C THR A 117 0.89 -2.77 12.37
N ASP A 118 -0.04 -3.65 12.76
CA ASP A 118 -0.28 -4.02 14.16
C ASP A 118 0.72 -5.11 14.60
N LEU A 119 1.86 -4.69 15.16
CA LEU A 119 2.89 -5.61 15.62
C LEU A 119 3.74 -4.98 16.74
N SER A 120 3.86 -5.69 17.86
CA SER A 120 4.86 -5.41 18.89
C SER A 120 5.84 -6.56 19.06
N ILE A 121 7.07 -6.37 18.56
CA ILE A 121 8.24 -7.19 18.89
C ILE A 121 8.76 -6.78 20.26
N GLY A 122 8.68 -5.48 20.58
CA GLY A 122 9.12 -4.93 21.86
C GLY A 122 8.41 -5.51 23.08
N SER A 123 7.19 -6.05 22.92
CA SER A 123 6.46 -6.76 23.97
C SER A 123 6.84 -8.24 24.14
N GLY A 124 7.83 -8.74 23.39
CA GLY A 124 8.32 -10.11 23.48
C GLY A 124 7.79 -11.08 22.41
N THR A 125 7.02 -10.61 21.42
CA THR A 125 6.60 -11.45 20.29
C THR A 125 7.82 -11.87 19.48
N SER A 126 8.00 -13.17 19.27
CA SER A 126 9.09 -13.66 18.42
C SER A 126 8.79 -13.38 16.95
N TRP A 127 9.82 -13.22 16.11
CA TRP A 127 9.61 -13.07 14.67
C TRP A 127 8.88 -14.27 14.05
N GLY A 128 9.14 -15.49 14.53
CA GLY A 128 8.44 -16.69 14.08
C GLY A 128 6.94 -16.65 14.37
N ASP A 129 6.57 -16.22 15.59
CA ASP A 129 5.16 -16.03 15.95
C ASP A 129 4.54 -14.85 15.21
N ALA A 130 5.29 -13.77 14.98
CA ALA A 130 4.80 -12.61 14.25
C ALA A 130 4.47 -12.96 12.78
N VAL A 131 5.23 -13.87 12.15
CA VAL A 131 4.95 -14.38 10.79
C VAL A 131 3.77 -15.34 10.78
N ARG A 132 3.69 -16.27 11.76
CA ARG A 132 2.73 -17.39 11.73
C ARG A 132 1.42 -17.08 12.42
N LYS A 133 1.42 -16.25 13.46
CA LYS A 133 0.29 -15.99 14.38
C LYS A 133 0.15 -14.50 14.70
N GLY A 134 0.68 -13.65 13.83
CA GLY A 134 0.62 -12.20 13.95
C GLY A 134 -0.78 -11.64 13.71
N SER A 135 -0.88 -10.32 13.81
CA SER A 135 -2.15 -9.62 13.60
C SER A 135 -2.64 -9.75 12.15
N LEU A 136 -3.95 -9.92 12.01
CA LEU A 136 -4.67 -9.94 10.73
C LEU A 136 -5.31 -8.59 10.39
N TYR A 137 -4.96 -7.55 11.15
CA TYR A 137 -5.62 -6.26 11.17
C TYR A 137 -4.68 -5.14 10.75
N LEU A 138 -5.27 -4.07 10.21
CA LEU A 138 -4.64 -2.78 10.02
C LEU A 138 -5.04 -1.85 11.16
N GLU A 139 -4.10 -1.02 11.60
CA GLU A 139 -4.40 0.14 12.43
C GLU A 139 -4.54 1.37 11.55
N ILE A 140 -5.67 2.08 11.68
CA ILE A 140 -6.08 3.11 10.74
C ILE A 140 -6.52 4.39 11.45
N TRP A 141 -6.06 5.53 10.95
CA TRP A 141 -6.50 6.87 11.33
C TRP A 141 -6.79 7.71 10.10
N GLU A 142 -7.58 8.78 10.28
CA GLU A 142 -7.70 9.85 9.30
C GLU A 142 -7.46 11.22 9.94
N SER A 143 -6.98 12.17 9.15
CA SER A 143 -6.69 13.55 9.60
C SER A 143 -6.96 14.53 8.47
N ASN A 144 -7.41 15.73 8.78
CA ASN A 144 -7.54 16.81 7.79
C ASN A 144 -6.28 17.69 7.70
N ASP A 145 -5.32 17.52 8.61
CA ASP A 145 -4.20 18.47 8.79
C ASP A 145 -2.86 17.82 9.19
N LEU A 146 -2.79 16.48 9.26
CA LEU A 146 -1.65 15.67 9.74
C LEU A 146 -1.30 15.87 11.23
N ILE A 147 -2.09 16.65 11.96
CA ILE A 147 -1.86 17.00 13.37
C ILE A 147 -2.89 16.32 14.24
N THR A 148 -4.16 16.55 13.92
CA THR A 148 -5.30 16.01 14.65
C THR A 148 -5.78 14.76 13.93
N TRP A 149 -5.64 13.62 14.60
CA TRP A 149 -6.04 12.33 14.07
C TRP A 149 -7.36 11.86 14.69
N SER A 150 -8.14 11.10 13.92
CA SER A 150 -9.36 10.45 14.39
C SER A 150 -9.09 9.47 15.54
N ALA A 151 -10.16 8.90 16.11
CA ALA A 151 -10.00 7.68 16.90
C ALA A 151 -9.38 6.56 16.05
N GLN A 152 -8.58 5.70 16.69
CA GLN A 152 -7.98 4.53 16.07
C GLN A 152 -9.05 3.52 15.64
N ARG A 153 -8.96 3.04 14.41
CA ARG A 153 -9.71 1.89 13.90
C ARG A 153 -8.79 0.69 13.78
N HIS A 154 -9.27 -0.48 14.19
CA HIS A 154 -8.57 -1.77 14.14
C HIS A 154 -9.38 -2.70 13.22
N ILE A 155 -8.98 -2.81 11.95
CA ILE A 155 -9.81 -3.41 10.89
C ILE A 155 -9.15 -4.67 10.34
N LYS A 156 -9.84 -5.81 10.41
CA LYS A 156 -9.36 -7.06 9.85
C LYS A 156 -9.42 -7.01 8.34
N VAL A 157 -8.30 -7.27 7.68
CA VAL A 157 -8.23 -7.32 6.21
C VAL A 157 -7.66 -8.63 5.68
N SER A 158 -6.85 -9.32 6.48
CA SER A 158 -6.26 -10.60 6.07
C SER A 158 -7.22 -11.77 6.30
N PRO A 159 -7.19 -12.79 5.42
CA PRO A 159 -8.02 -13.98 5.55
C PRO A 159 -7.61 -14.81 6.78
N ASN A 160 -8.47 -15.72 7.24
CA ASN A 160 -8.22 -16.51 8.45
C ASN A 160 -6.99 -17.42 8.39
N ASN A 161 -6.58 -17.83 7.18
CA ASN A 161 -5.41 -18.67 6.96
C ASN A 161 -4.12 -17.85 6.71
N ALA A 162 -4.19 -16.53 6.84
CA ALA A 162 -3.00 -15.69 6.85
C ALA A 162 -2.30 -15.78 8.21
N GLY A 163 -0.98 -15.67 8.22
CA GLY A 163 -0.23 -15.55 9.46
C GLY A 163 -0.02 -14.12 9.95
N ASN A 164 -0.12 -13.12 9.07
CA ASN A 164 0.24 -11.74 9.39
C ASN A 164 -0.33 -10.72 8.39
N THR A 165 -0.31 -9.43 8.75
CA THR A 165 -0.64 -8.27 7.88
C THR A 165 0.42 -7.21 8.04
N TRP A 166 1.44 -7.20 7.19
CA TRP A 166 2.64 -6.37 7.38
C TRP A 166 2.87 -5.33 6.29
N ALA A 167 3.49 -4.22 6.67
CA ALA A 167 3.90 -3.11 5.82
C ALA A 167 2.81 -2.68 4.83
N PRO A 168 1.65 -2.24 5.34
CA PRO A 168 0.55 -1.88 4.48
C PRO A 168 0.82 -0.54 3.80
N GLU A 169 0.60 -0.48 2.48
CA GLU A 169 0.53 0.78 1.73
C GLU A 169 -0.77 0.86 0.91
N ALA A 170 -1.04 2.02 0.34
CA ALA A 170 -2.21 2.23 -0.51
C ALA A 170 -1.89 3.07 -1.74
N PHE A 171 -2.54 2.77 -2.86
CA PHE A 171 -2.46 3.57 -4.07
C PHE A 171 -3.86 3.81 -4.65
N TRP A 172 -4.14 5.04 -5.09
CA TRP A 172 -5.42 5.36 -5.74
C TRP A 172 -5.49 4.81 -7.17
N ASP A 173 -6.42 3.90 -7.44
CA ASP A 173 -6.72 3.39 -8.79
C ASP A 173 -7.98 4.10 -9.33
N SER A 174 -7.77 5.02 -10.27
CA SER A 174 -8.85 5.79 -10.89
C SER A 174 -9.81 4.95 -11.73
N GLU A 175 -9.35 3.83 -12.31
CA GLU A 175 -10.23 2.95 -13.12
C GLU A 175 -11.21 2.20 -12.22
N LYS A 176 -10.80 1.91 -10.98
CA LYS A 176 -11.62 1.22 -9.97
C LYS A 176 -12.35 2.16 -9.03
N ASN A 177 -12.07 3.47 -9.12
CA ASN A 177 -12.55 4.48 -8.19
C ASN A 177 -12.36 4.05 -6.72
N SER A 178 -11.20 3.46 -6.42
CA SER A 178 -10.87 2.87 -5.11
C SER A 178 -9.39 2.99 -4.82
N TYR A 179 -9.04 3.03 -3.53
CA TYR A 179 -7.70 2.72 -3.06
C TYR A 179 -7.46 1.22 -3.17
N VAL A 180 -6.35 0.85 -3.78
CA VAL A 180 -5.75 -0.47 -3.66
C VAL A 180 -4.86 -0.44 -2.43
N VAL A 181 -5.29 -1.08 -1.34
CA VAL A 181 -4.50 -1.24 -0.12
C VAL A 181 -3.83 -2.60 -0.18
N PHE A 182 -2.51 -2.66 -0.03
CA PHE A 182 -1.72 -3.88 -0.19
C PHE A 182 -0.71 -4.07 0.94
N TRP A 183 -0.41 -5.32 1.25
CA TRP A 183 0.41 -5.72 2.41
C TRP A 183 1.05 -7.09 2.18
N ALA A 184 2.07 -7.44 2.94
CA ALA A 184 2.71 -8.75 2.90
C ALA A 184 2.04 -9.73 3.89
N SER A 185 1.80 -10.98 3.45
CA SER A 185 1.25 -12.04 4.30
C SER A 185 1.77 -13.42 3.90
N SER A 186 2.15 -14.25 4.87
CA SER A 186 2.26 -15.69 4.66
C SER A 186 0.86 -16.31 4.71
N LEU A 187 0.57 -17.28 3.84
CA LEU A 187 -0.73 -17.99 3.77
C LEU A 187 -0.51 -19.48 4.00
N TYR A 188 -1.22 -20.06 4.95
CA TYR A 188 -1.05 -21.44 5.39
C TYR A 188 -2.19 -22.33 4.93
N ASN A 189 -1.92 -23.61 4.78
CA ASN A 189 -2.94 -24.61 4.44
C ASN A 189 -3.43 -25.35 5.68
N THR A 190 -2.60 -25.48 6.72
CA THR A 190 -2.99 -26.12 7.97
C THR A 190 -3.59 -25.09 8.92
N ALA A 191 -4.60 -25.46 9.70
CA ALA A 191 -5.25 -24.54 10.63
C ALA A 191 -4.33 -24.05 11.77
N ASP A 192 -3.26 -24.80 12.07
CA ASP A 192 -2.27 -24.47 13.10
C ASP A 192 -1.06 -23.69 12.55
N HIS A 193 -1.05 -23.39 11.25
CA HIS A 193 0.03 -22.72 10.53
C HIS A 193 1.41 -23.39 10.76
N SER A 194 1.45 -24.72 10.85
CA SER A 194 2.67 -25.51 11.00
C SER A 194 3.37 -25.79 9.67
N ASP A 195 2.65 -25.73 8.54
CA ASP A 195 3.24 -25.91 7.22
C ASP A 195 4.19 -24.76 6.85
N ASN A 196 5.07 -25.03 5.88
CA ASN A 196 5.95 -23.99 5.34
C ASN A 196 5.15 -23.08 4.41
N SER A 197 5.40 -21.79 4.52
CA SER A 197 4.83 -20.78 3.63
C SER A 197 5.87 -19.69 3.37
N TYR A 198 5.47 -18.70 2.58
CA TYR A 198 6.26 -17.53 2.25
C TYR A 198 5.32 -16.33 2.09
N HIS A 199 5.87 -15.13 2.26
CA HIS A 199 5.10 -13.91 2.09
C HIS A 199 4.73 -13.70 0.62
N ARG A 200 3.45 -13.42 0.40
CA ARG A 200 2.88 -12.90 -0.85
C ARG A 200 2.41 -11.49 -0.58
N MET A 201 2.41 -10.64 -1.61
CA MET A 201 1.72 -9.37 -1.51
C MET A 201 0.24 -9.58 -1.77
N MET A 202 -0.58 -9.25 -0.79
CA MET A 202 -2.03 -9.26 -0.83
C MET A 202 -2.55 -7.86 -1.12
N TYR A 203 -3.81 -7.73 -1.53
CA TYR A 203 -4.49 -6.45 -1.62
C TYR A 203 -5.99 -6.54 -1.33
N SER A 204 -6.60 -5.41 -1.00
CA SER A 204 -8.04 -5.18 -0.95
C SER A 204 -8.36 -3.80 -1.48
N LEU A 205 -9.60 -3.63 -1.95
CA LEU A 205 -10.11 -2.34 -2.40
C LEU A 205 -10.89 -1.67 -1.27
N THR A 206 -10.70 -0.37 -1.11
CA THR A 206 -11.51 0.47 -0.21
C THR A 206 -11.67 1.86 -0.79
N ARG A 207 -12.73 2.56 -0.41
CA ARG A 207 -12.89 3.99 -0.74
C ARG A 207 -12.71 4.90 0.47
N ASP A 208 -12.92 4.37 1.66
CA ASP A 208 -13.12 5.12 2.89
C ASP A 208 -12.20 4.67 4.04
N PHE A 209 -11.41 3.60 3.83
CA PHE A 209 -10.60 2.96 4.87
C PHE A 209 -11.42 2.50 6.09
N VAL A 210 -12.69 2.15 5.84
CA VAL A 210 -13.62 1.55 6.80
C VAL A 210 -14.11 0.21 6.28
N THR A 211 -14.53 0.17 5.00
CA THR A 211 -15.03 -1.04 4.35
C THR A 211 -14.01 -1.50 3.31
N PHE A 212 -13.64 -2.78 3.38
CA PHE A 212 -12.69 -3.40 2.47
C PHE A 212 -13.37 -4.51 1.68
N SER A 213 -12.99 -4.66 0.41
CA SER A 213 -13.34 -5.85 -0.37
C SER A 213 -12.68 -7.09 0.21
N GLU A 214 -13.10 -8.28 -0.24
CA GLU A 214 -12.36 -9.51 0.05
C GLU A 214 -10.90 -9.40 -0.46
N PRO A 215 -9.92 -9.89 0.34
CA PRO A 215 -8.52 -9.82 -0.01
C PRO A 215 -8.17 -10.77 -1.15
N LYS A 216 -7.27 -10.33 -2.03
CA LYS A 216 -6.76 -11.10 -3.17
C LYS A 216 -5.24 -11.09 -3.16
N ILE A 217 -4.62 -12.11 -3.74
CA ILE A 217 -3.18 -12.11 -4.00
C ILE A 217 -2.89 -11.14 -5.16
N TRP A 218 -1.91 -10.26 -4.97
CA TRP A 218 -1.38 -9.37 -6.01
C TRP A 218 -0.05 -9.90 -6.56
N GLN A 219 0.90 -10.24 -5.68
CA GLN A 219 2.21 -10.73 -6.07
C GLN A 219 2.46 -12.10 -5.48
N ASP A 220 2.62 -13.09 -6.36
CA ASP A 220 3.07 -14.42 -6.00
C ASP A 220 4.13 -14.91 -7.00
N SER A 221 5.40 -14.67 -6.66
CA SER A 221 6.57 -15.16 -7.39
C SER A 221 6.97 -16.58 -6.99
N LYS A 222 6.15 -17.28 -6.19
CA LYS A 222 6.47 -18.57 -5.56
C LYS A 222 7.65 -18.54 -4.59
N THR A 223 8.06 -17.34 -4.20
CA THR A 223 9.12 -17.05 -3.23
C THR A 223 8.70 -15.86 -2.38
N SER A 224 9.35 -15.68 -1.22
CA SER A 224 8.98 -14.64 -0.26
C SER A 224 9.27 -13.24 -0.81
N ARG A 225 8.30 -12.33 -0.71
CA ARG A 225 8.43 -10.90 -1.03
C ARG A 225 7.66 -10.06 -0.02
N ILE A 226 8.25 -8.95 0.41
CA ILE A 226 7.67 -8.04 1.43
C ILE A 226 7.88 -6.57 1.04
N ASP A 227 7.28 -5.67 1.81
CA ASP A 227 7.51 -4.22 1.78
C ASP A 227 7.47 -3.63 0.36
N THR A 228 6.34 -3.82 -0.32
CA THR A 228 6.17 -3.16 -1.62
C THR A 228 5.82 -1.69 -1.40
N THR A 229 6.40 -0.81 -2.21
CA THR A 229 5.92 0.55 -2.43
C THR A 229 5.72 0.83 -3.92
N VAL A 230 4.84 1.78 -4.27
CA VAL A 230 4.47 2.08 -5.66
C VAL A 230 4.55 3.57 -5.99
N VAL A 231 5.17 3.89 -7.11
CA VAL A 231 5.14 5.22 -7.74
C VAL A 231 4.56 5.12 -9.14
N LYS A 232 3.68 6.05 -9.51
CA LYS A 232 3.24 6.23 -10.90
C LYS A 232 4.03 7.36 -11.56
N SER A 233 4.57 7.11 -12.74
CA SER A 233 5.23 8.10 -13.58
C SER A 233 4.79 7.93 -15.03
N GLY A 234 4.23 9.00 -15.62
CA GLY A 234 3.54 8.93 -16.90
C GLY A 234 2.42 7.88 -16.89
N ASN A 235 2.44 6.99 -17.88
CA ASN A 235 1.46 5.91 -18.04
C ASN A 235 1.91 4.58 -17.40
N SER A 236 2.93 4.60 -16.54
CA SER A 236 3.49 3.39 -15.94
C SER A 236 3.51 3.48 -14.43
N PHE A 237 3.28 2.33 -13.81
CA PHE A 237 3.52 2.07 -12.41
C PHE A 237 4.90 1.44 -12.27
N TYR A 238 5.62 1.89 -11.26
CA TYR A 238 6.87 1.32 -10.81
C TYR A 238 6.64 0.85 -9.39
N ARG A 239 7.05 -0.38 -9.10
CA ARG A 239 7.02 -0.89 -7.73
C ARG A 239 8.43 -1.27 -7.29
N PHE A 240 8.66 -1.09 -6.01
CA PHE A 240 9.88 -1.48 -5.33
C PHE A 240 9.50 -2.47 -4.26
N THR A 241 10.11 -3.64 -4.23
CA THR A 241 9.75 -4.71 -3.31
C THR A 241 11.01 -5.35 -2.78
N LYS A 242 11.03 -5.70 -1.50
CA LYS A 242 12.09 -6.54 -0.94
C LYS A 242 11.92 -7.99 -1.41
N ASP A 243 12.90 -8.48 -2.15
CA ASP A 243 13.02 -9.87 -2.58
C ASP A 243 13.67 -10.70 -1.47
N GLU A 244 12.86 -11.17 -0.52
CA GLU A 244 13.31 -12.09 0.54
C GLU A 244 13.73 -13.46 -0.02
N GLY A 245 13.17 -13.85 -1.17
CA GLY A 245 13.43 -15.10 -1.84
C GLY A 245 14.76 -15.19 -2.59
N SER A 246 15.52 -14.09 -2.70
CA SER A 246 16.76 -14.04 -3.48
C SER A 246 16.61 -14.46 -4.96
N VAL A 247 15.41 -14.30 -5.55
CA VAL A 247 15.16 -14.66 -6.96
C VAL A 247 16.03 -13.84 -7.92
N SER A 248 16.36 -12.61 -7.50
CA SER A 248 17.21 -11.68 -8.24
C SER A 248 18.72 -11.86 -8.00
N GLY A 249 19.13 -12.91 -7.27
CA GLY A 249 20.54 -13.20 -6.94
C GLY A 249 21.05 -12.48 -5.68
N CYS A 250 20.15 -11.81 -4.94
CA CYS A 250 20.43 -11.13 -3.68
C CYS A 250 19.12 -10.96 -2.90
N THR A 251 19.19 -10.92 -1.56
CA THR A 251 18.05 -10.54 -0.71
C THR A 251 18.04 -9.02 -0.56
N ASP A 252 17.39 -8.31 -1.48
CA ASP A 252 17.46 -6.85 -1.64
C ASP A 252 16.21 -6.30 -2.35
N ILE A 253 16.16 -4.99 -2.61
CA ILE A 253 15.08 -4.32 -3.32
C ILE A 253 15.21 -4.57 -4.83
N ILE A 254 14.10 -4.99 -5.43
CA ILE A 254 13.89 -5.06 -6.88
C ILE A 254 12.95 -3.94 -7.32
N GLN A 255 13.25 -3.34 -8.46
CA GLN A 255 12.38 -2.37 -9.13
C GLN A 255 11.77 -3.02 -10.37
N GLU A 256 10.46 -2.94 -10.49
CA GLU A 256 9.72 -3.48 -11.63
C GLU A 256 8.74 -2.44 -12.19
N LYS A 257 8.39 -2.56 -13.47
CA LYS A 257 7.51 -1.64 -14.21
C LYS A 257 6.32 -2.37 -14.83
N SER A 258 5.14 -1.76 -14.81
CA SER A 258 3.97 -2.20 -15.57
C SER A 258 3.08 -1.02 -15.96
N SER A 259 2.26 -1.16 -17.01
CA SER A 259 1.17 -0.22 -17.31
C SER A 259 -0.07 -0.42 -16.45
N THR A 260 -0.14 -1.53 -15.70
CA THR A 260 -1.34 -1.91 -14.94
C THR A 260 -0.95 -2.27 -13.50
N LEU A 261 -1.45 -1.50 -12.53
CA LEU A 261 -1.10 -1.64 -11.11
C LEU A 261 -1.32 -3.04 -10.54
N LEU A 262 -2.44 -3.68 -10.87
CA LEU A 262 -2.79 -5.01 -10.33
C LEU A 262 -2.48 -6.14 -11.31
N ALA A 263 -1.58 -5.94 -12.28
CA ALA A 263 -1.17 -7.01 -13.17
C ALA A 263 -0.38 -8.10 -12.44
N ASP A 264 -0.52 -9.35 -12.90
CA ASP A 264 0.24 -10.50 -12.43
C ASP A 264 1.75 -10.23 -12.45
N VAL A 265 2.50 -10.81 -11.51
CA VAL A 265 3.96 -10.64 -11.38
C VAL A 265 4.71 -10.85 -12.72
N SER A 266 4.26 -11.77 -13.57
CA SER A 266 4.87 -12.07 -14.88
C SER A 266 4.70 -10.96 -15.93
N LYS A 267 3.80 -10.00 -15.69
CA LYS A 267 3.54 -8.83 -16.55
C LYS A 267 4.25 -7.57 -16.06
N TRP A 268 5.08 -7.71 -15.04
CA TRP A 268 5.98 -6.66 -14.57
C TRP A 268 7.37 -6.88 -15.14
N SER A 269 7.94 -5.86 -15.78
CA SER A 269 9.29 -5.92 -16.32
C SER A 269 10.29 -5.42 -15.29
N VAL A 270 11.29 -6.24 -14.96
CA VAL A 270 12.38 -5.87 -14.04
C VAL A 270 13.20 -4.74 -14.66
N GLN A 271 13.39 -3.64 -13.90
CA GLN A 271 14.19 -2.48 -14.30
C GLN A 271 15.54 -2.44 -13.57
N ALA A 272 15.57 -2.89 -12.31
CA ALA A 272 16.79 -3.01 -11.51
C ALA A 272 16.61 -4.09 -10.43
N THR A 273 17.72 -4.69 -10.04
CA THR A 273 17.82 -5.64 -8.91
C THR A 273 19.00 -5.26 -8.03
N CYS A 274 19.04 -5.82 -6.81
CA CYS A 274 20.12 -5.58 -5.86
C CYS A 274 20.40 -4.09 -5.63
N ILE A 275 19.34 -3.27 -5.54
CA ILE A 275 19.45 -1.81 -5.56
C ILE A 275 20.31 -1.31 -4.39
N GLY A 276 20.09 -1.81 -3.17
CA GLY A 276 20.87 -1.43 -2.00
C GLY A 276 22.32 -1.86 -2.14
N LYS A 277 22.57 -3.14 -2.40
CA LYS A 277 23.90 -3.72 -2.58
C LYS A 277 24.71 -3.00 -3.65
N ASN A 278 24.12 -2.72 -4.81
CA ASN A 278 24.79 -2.01 -5.90
C ASN A 278 25.09 -0.54 -5.57
N ALA A 279 24.34 0.05 -4.65
CA ALA A 279 24.60 1.37 -4.09
C ALA A 279 25.58 1.36 -2.89
N GLY A 280 26.15 0.19 -2.54
CA GLY A 280 27.10 0.03 -1.44
C GLY A 280 26.44 -0.13 -0.06
N LEU A 281 25.16 -0.46 -0.01
CA LEU A 281 24.45 -0.80 1.22
C LEU A 281 24.53 -2.30 1.50
N GLN A 282 24.25 -2.69 2.74
CA GLN A 282 24.24 -4.09 3.15
C GLN A 282 22.83 -4.69 3.10
N ALA A 283 22.24 -4.95 4.26
CA ALA A 283 20.94 -5.57 4.41
C ALA A 283 19.89 -4.46 4.44
N VAL A 284 19.12 -4.32 3.36
CA VAL A 284 18.12 -3.26 3.22
C VAL A 284 16.69 -3.78 3.08
N GLU A 285 15.72 -3.13 3.70
CA GLU A 285 14.28 -3.43 3.58
C GLU A 285 13.44 -2.14 3.58
N GLY A 286 12.12 -2.26 3.67
CA GLY A 286 11.22 -1.13 3.85
C GLY A 286 11.39 0.02 2.87
N PRO A 287 11.37 -0.19 1.54
CA PRO A 287 11.50 0.88 0.58
C PRO A 287 10.32 1.86 0.68
N THR A 288 10.60 3.16 0.71
CA THR A 288 9.60 4.21 0.42
C THR A 288 10.06 5.04 -0.77
N ALA A 289 9.22 5.15 -1.78
CA ALA A 289 9.57 5.76 -3.06
C ALA A 289 8.70 6.99 -3.35
N PHE A 290 9.32 8.08 -3.79
CA PHE A 290 8.60 9.31 -4.12
C PHE A 290 9.35 10.14 -5.16
N LYS A 291 8.61 10.99 -5.87
CA LYS A 291 9.18 12.00 -6.78
C LYS A 291 9.45 13.28 -5.99
N SER A 292 10.57 13.95 -6.29
CA SER A 292 10.83 15.29 -5.77
C SER A 292 9.70 16.25 -6.16
N ASN A 293 9.32 17.13 -5.23
CA ASN A 293 8.50 18.29 -5.52
C ASN A 293 9.11 19.12 -6.66
N PRO A 294 8.28 19.82 -7.45
CA PRO A 294 8.76 20.86 -8.34
C PRO A 294 9.65 21.84 -7.57
N LYS A 295 10.81 22.20 -8.14
CA LYS A 295 11.80 23.11 -7.52
C LYS A 295 12.37 22.61 -6.19
N ASP A 296 12.42 21.30 -5.95
CA ASP A 296 13.22 20.77 -4.85
C ASP A 296 14.68 21.26 -5.00
N VAL A 297 15.30 21.66 -3.89
CA VAL A 297 16.66 22.23 -3.89
C VAL A 297 17.72 21.25 -4.42
N ASN A 298 17.39 19.95 -4.45
CA ASN A 298 18.26 18.90 -4.96
C ASN A 298 17.97 18.53 -6.43
N GLY A 299 17.04 19.21 -7.09
CA GLY A 299 16.67 19.00 -8.48
C GLY A 299 15.60 17.93 -8.71
N ASP A 300 15.16 17.80 -9.96
CA ASP A 300 14.09 16.88 -10.35
C ASP A 300 14.56 15.43 -10.40
N LYS A 301 14.17 14.62 -9.41
CA LYS A 301 14.61 13.23 -9.28
C LYS A 301 13.58 12.36 -8.57
N PHE A 302 13.83 11.05 -8.57
CA PHE A 302 13.12 10.08 -7.75
C PHE A 302 14.00 9.68 -6.58
N TYR A 303 13.36 9.52 -5.43
CA TYR A 303 13.98 9.05 -4.22
C TYR A 303 13.45 7.65 -3.88
N LEU A 304 14.32 6.84 -3.30
CA LEU A 304 14.00 5.55 -2.71
C LEU A 304 14.73 5.48 -1.37
N PHE A 305 14.03 5.67 -0.28
CA PHE A 305 14.64 5.51 1.05
C PHE A 305 14.48 4.05 1.44
N VAL A 306 15.55 3.45 1.98
CA VAL A 306 15.57 2.03 2.37
C VAL A 306 16.14 1.89 3.78
N ASP A 307 15.58 0.98 4.58
CA ASP A 307 16.06 0.69 5.94
C ASP A 307 17.24 -0.26 5.90
N GLU A 308 18.43 0.26 6.14
CA GLU A 308 19.61 -0.57 6.35
C GLU A 308 19.56 -1.16 7.77
N TYR A 309 18.79 -2.25 7.91
CA TYR A 309 18.56 -2.93 9.17
C TYR A 309 19.84 -3.59 9.69
N GLY A 310 20.03 -3.53 11.01
CA GLY A 310 21.32 -3.87 11.65
C GLY A 310 22.45 -2.87 11.39
N GLY A 311 22.25 -1.90 10.49
CA GLY A 311 23.18 -0.82 10.16
C GLY A 311 22.66 0.55 10.57
N ARG A 312 22.76 1.52 9.65
CA ARG A 312 22.55 2.96 9.91
C ARG A 312 21.08 3.35 10.13
N GLY A 313 20.12 2.49 9.76
CA GLY A 313 18.71 2.90 9.61
C GLY A 313 18.41 3.35 8.19
N TYR A 314 17.38 4.17 8.02
CA TYR A 314 16.97 4.66 6.70
C TYR A 314 18.10 5.41 5.97
N VAL A 315 18.30 5.08 4.70
CA VAL A 315 19.28 5.69 3.79
C VAL A 315 18.57 6.15 2.51
N PRO A 316 18.72 7.42 2.09
CA PRO A 316 18.13 7.90 0.85
C PRO A 316 18.99 7.52 -0.36
N LEU A 317 18.38 6.79 -1.30
CA LEU A 317 18.88 6.59 -2.65
C LEU A 317 18.18 7.54 -3.62
N GLU A 318 18.85 7.91 -4.71
CA GLU A 318 18.29 8.77 -5.75
C GLU A 318 18.59 8.27 -7.16
N THR A 319 17.67 8.56 -8.09
CA THR A 319 17.88 8.43 -9.53
C THR A 319 17.08 9.47 -10.32
N ALA A 320 17.54 9.84 -11.51
CA ALA A 320 16.82 10.78 -12.37
C ALA A 320 15.75 10.10 -13.24
N ASN A 321 15.87 8.79 -13.49
CA ASN A 321 15.05 8.09 -14.47
C ASN A 321 14.70 6.67 -14.01
N LEU A 322 13.41 6.38 -13.84
CA LEU A 322 12.94 5.05 -13.46
C LEU A 322 13.03 4.00 -14.58
N ASP A 323 13.10 4.40 -15.85
CA ASP A 323 13.25 3.46 -16.99
C ASP A 323 14.71 3.04 -17.23
N LYS A 324 15.66 3.82 -16.72
CA LYS A 324 17.11 3.54 -16.79
C LYS A 324 17.74 3.92 -15.44
N PRO A 325 17.35 3.22 -14.36
CA PRO A 325 17.69 3.64 -13.02
C PRO A 325 19.20 3.50 -12.78
N THR A 326 19.74 4.51 -12.10
CA THR A 326 21.13 4.58 -11.60
C THR A 326 21.10 4.93 -10.12
N TRP A 327 20.47 4.05 -9.34
CA TRP A 327 20.32 4.24 -7.90
C TRP A 327 21.69 4.37 -7.23
N LYS A 328 21.83 5.45 -6.45
CA LYS A 328 23.01 5.74 -5.65
C LYS A 328 22.57 6.43 -4.37
N VAL A 329 23.37 6.28 -3.31
CA VAL A 329 23.17 7.03 -2.06
C VAL A 329 23.27 8.53 -2.35
N SER A 330 22.32 9.32 -1.86
CA SER A 330 22.40 10.78 -1.95
C SER A 330 23.65 11.28 -1.21
N ALA A 331 24.41 12.17 -1.85
CA ALA A 331 25.74 12.56 -1.37
C ALA A 331 25.73 13.27 -0.01
N LYS A 332 24.65 14.00 0.30
CA LYS A 332 24.43 14.70 1.57
C LYS A 332 22.97 14.58 1.96
N TYR A 333 22.70 14.18 3.19
CA TYR A 333 21.36 14.15 3.75
C TYR A 333 21.43 14.23 5.27
N LYS A 334 20.33 14.67 5.87
CA LYS A 334 20.08 14.65 7.30
C LYS A 334 18.68 14.12 7.54
N LEU A 335 18.58 12.90 8.02
CA LEU A 335 17.33 12.26 8.41
C LEU A 335 17.08 12.45 9.92
N PRO A 336 15.88 12.10 10.42
CA PRO A 336 15.65 11.86 11.84
C PRO A 336 16.69 10.95 12.48
N THR A 337 16.75 10.89 13.82
CA THR A 337 17.82 10.20 14.55
C THR A 337 17.84 8.69 14.31
N SER A 338 16.69 8.04 14.24
CA SER A 338 16.60 6.61 13.94
C SER A 338 15.30 6.23 13.22
N PRO A 339 15.02 6.80 12.03
CA PRO A 339 13.86 6.43 11.26
C PRO A 339 14.04 5.02 10.70
N ARG A 340 12.98 4.23 10.82
CA ARG A 340 12.80 2.93 10.17
C ARG A 340 11.73 3.06 9.08
N HIS A 341 11.32 1.92 8.51
CA HIS A 341 10.29 1.86 7.48
C HIS A 341 9.12 2.80 7.76
N GLY A 342 8.82 3.68 6.80
CA GLY A 342 7.81 4.72 6.92
C GLY A 342 7.47 5.32 5.56
N THR A 343 6.86 6.50 5.54
CA THR A 343 6.36 7.11 4.30
C THR A 343 6.63 8.59 4.23
N VAL A 344 7.18 9.02 3.09
CA VAL A 344 7.37 10.43 2.74
C VAL A 344 6.24 10.88 1.80
N ILE A 345 5.56 11.98 2.16
CA ILE A 345 4.55 12.62 1.30
C ILE A 345 4.90 14.08 1.02
N PRO A 346 4.55 14.60 -0.17
CA PRO A 346 4.62 16.03 -0.44
C PRO A 346 3.49 16.76 0.32
N ILE A 347 3.83 17.92 0.89
CA ILE A 347 2.88 18.79 1.59
C ILE A 347 2.99 20.23 1.10
N THR A 348 1.87 20.94 1.19
CA THR A 348 1.79 22.35 0.81
C THR A 348 2.54 23.22 1.84
N LYS A 349 2.90 24.44 1.44
CA LYS A 349 3.48 25.43 2.36
C LYS A 349 2.60 25.67 3.59
N ALA A 350 1.28 25.71 3.41
CA ALA A 350 0.33 25.95 4.49
C ALA A 350 0.28 24.78 5.48
N GLU A 351 0.31 23.54 4.99
CA GLU A 351 0.38 22.34 5.84
C GLU A 351 1.69 22.26 6.59
N HIS A 352 2.81 22.57 5.93
CA HIS A 352 4.13 22.65 6.57
C HIS A 352 4.14 23.68 7.71
N ALA A 353 3.63 24.89 7.46
CA ALA A 353 3.55 25.93 8.49
C ALA A 353 2.69 25.50 9.70
N LYS A 354 1.58 24.80 9.47
CA LYS A 354 0.74 24.24 10.54
C LYS A 354 1.49 23.17 11.34
N LEU A 355 2.18 22.25 10.68
CA LEU A 355 3.00 21.23 11.34
C LEU A 355 4.10 21.85 12.20
N MET A 356 4.81 22.85 11.66
CA MET A 356 5.85 23.58 12.39
C MET A 356 5.29 24.35 13.58
N SER A 357 4.10 24.96 13.44
CA SER A 357 3.45 25.64 14.56
C SER A 357 2.97 24.69 15.65
N ALA A 358 2.52 23.48 15.28
CA ALA A 358 2.02 22.50 16.23
C ALA A 358 3.15 21.76 16.96
N PHE A 359 4.24 21.43 16.24
CA PHE A 359 5.22 20.46 16.69
C PHE A 359 6.69 20.84 16.43
N GLY A 360 6.97 22.00 15.83
CA GLY A 360 8.33 22.36 15.39
C GLY A 360 9.27 22.89 16.48
N ALA A 361 8.77 23.06 17.71
CA ALA A 361 9.52 23.59 18.85
C ALA A 361 10.30 22.51 19.61
#